data_AF-A0A662M3T1-F1
#
_entry.id   AF-A0A662M3T1-F1
#
_cell.length_a   1.000
_cell.length_b   1.000
_cell.length_c   1.000
_cell.angle_alpha   90.00
_cell.angle_beta   90.00
_cell.angle_gamma   90.00
#
_symmetry.space_group_name_H-M   'P 1'
#
loop_
_entity.id
_entity.type
_entity.pdbx_description
1 polymer ?
#
loop_
_entity_poly.entity_id
_entity_poly.type
_entity_poly.pdbx_seq_one_letter_code
_entity_poly.pdbx_strand_id
1 'polypeptide(L)'
;MIFTPLFNLKLSILDRRGFQLKNIKLKVVATRENKKIEKFVDTQAVFSLPPGTYKINAYSVDDLISSKKLDVTKDEKDYLLTTEDPFFPFLIEVFALISAIVTVAFFLLKIISFKILLKLVVFISIVVALVLPWWGLYGSSSKYSIERECNAYLIPSNIVTITKFRNNPAGELSNIPQEFNVFLLAIITITLLGGFLGVISILIRKHRKIRLTVLFIGLIILTVSAGIYVFAMNELFKVGLGGLQGSSTLNIENPFTGEYVNVHASWGLSIGFYILCFAISLMSISTFLEFLRFRSVKIKLK
;
A
#
# COMPACT_ATOMS: atom_id res chain seq x y z
N MET A 1 2.90 7.49 52.08
CA MET A 1 2.98 6.70 50.84
C MET A 1 2.25 7.47 49.76
N ILE A 2 2.93 7.84 48.68
CA ILE A 2 2.28 8.46 47.52
C ILE A 2 1.81 7.31 46.63
N PHE A 3 0.50 7.14 46.49
CA PHE A 3 -0.08 6.16 45.57
C PHE A 3 0.13 6.67 44.15
N THR A 4 1.00 6.01 43.39
CA THR A 4 1.15 6.29 41.97
C THR A 4 0.36 5.22 41.22
N PRO A 5 -0.80 5.55 40.62
CA PRO A 5 -1.57 4.59 39.85
C PRO A 5 -0.71 4.06 38.69
N LEU A 6 -0.77 2.76 38.42
CA LEU A 6 -0.12 2.15 37.26
C LEU A 6 -1.18 1.90 36.20
N PHE A 7 -0.88 2.30 34.97
CA PHE A 7 -1.72 2.11 33.80
C PHE A 7 -1.12 1.08 32.86
N ASN A 8 -1.98 0.25 32.30
CA ASN A 8 -1.63 -0.77 31.33
C ASN A 8 -1.62 -0.18 29.91
N LEU A 9 -0.42 0.03 29.38
CA LEU A 9 -0.20 0.41 28.00
C LEU A 9 0.01 -0.85 27.15
N LYS A 10 -0.90 -1.12 26.22
CA LYS A 10 -0.82 -2.25 25.28
C LYS A 10 -0.49 -1.74 23.88
N LEU A 11 0.73 -2.00 23.42
CA LEU A 11 1.23 -1.58 22.12
C LEU A 11 1.25 -2.77 21.15
N SER A 12 0.49 -2.65 20.06
CA SER A 12 0.57 -3.58 18.93
C SER A 12 1.71 -3.17 18.02
N ILE A 13 2.61 -4.09 17.68
CA ILE A 13 3.73 -3.78 16.80
C ILE A 13 3.33 -4.07 15.37
N LEU A 14 3.47 -3.05 14.52
CA LEU A 14 3.05 -3.09 13.13
C LEU A 14 4.24 -2.90 12.19
N ASP A 15 4.22 -3.53 11.03
CA ASP A 15 5.17 -3.30 9.93
C ASP A 15 4.94 -1.96 9.23
N ARG A 16 5.78 -1.61 8.24
CA ARG A 16 5.67 -0.35 7.50
C ARG A 16 4.40 -0.16 6.66
N ARG A 17 3.50 -1.15 6.61
CA ARG A 17 2.19 -1.08 5.93
C ARG A 17 1.01 -1.22 6.91
N GLY A 18 1.28 -1.33 8.21
CA GLY A 18 0.26 -1.40 9.25
C GLY A 18 -0.27 -2.81 9.52
N PHE A 19 0.37 -3.87 9.00
CA PHE A 19 0.04 -5.24 9.43
C PHE A 19 0.77 -5.59 10.71
N GLN A 20 0.18 -6.48 11.50
CA GLN A 20 0.82 -6.98 12.72
C GLN A 20 2.09 -7.77 12.37
N LEU A 21 3.20 -7.35 12.96
CA LEU A 21 4.48 -7.99 12.80
C LEU A 21 4.45 -9.35 13.50
N LYS A 22 4.88 -10.41 12.82
CA LYS A 22 4.89 -11.79 13.34
C LYS A 22 6.29 -12.37 13.21
N ASN A 23 6.67 -13.21 14.17
CA ASN A 23 7.88 -14.03 14.14
C ASN A 23 9.21 -13.26 14.20
N ILE A 24 9.22 -12.03 14.73
CA ILE A 24 10.45 -11.29 15.01
C ILE A 24 10.47 -10.94 16.50
N LYS A 25 11.55 -11.31 17.19
CA LYS A 25 11.79 -10.89 18.57
C LYS A 25 12.29 -9.45 18.55
N LEU A 26 11.47 -8.54 19.08
CA LEU A 26 11.77 -7.12 19.12
C LEU A 26 12.04 -6.68 20.55
N LYS A 27 13.03 -5.81 20.72
CA LYS A 27 13.31 -5.15 22.00
C LYS A 27 12.56 -3.82 22.02
N VAL A 28 11.58 -3.69 22.91
CA VAL A 28 10.83 -2.44 23.11
C VAL A 28 11.27 -1.79 24.41
N VAL A 29 11.67 -0.54 24.34
CA VAL A 29 12.20 0.24 25.47
C VAL A 29 11.33 1.45 25.73
N ALA A 30 10.71 1.50 26.90
CA ALA A 30 10.00 2.66 27.41
C ALA A 30 10.94 3.52 28.26
N THR A 31 11.10 4.80 27.89
CA THR A 31 12.01 5.73 28.58
C THR A 31 11.26 6.95 29.12
N ARG A 32 11.52 7.29 30.40
CA ARG A 32 11.05 8.53 31.05
C ARG A 32 12.11 9.01 32.03
N GLU A 33 12.53 10.28 31.93
CA GLU A 33 13.39 10.97 32.92
C GLU A 33 14.56 10.09 33.43
N ASN A 34 15.28 9.44 32.49
CA ASN A 34 16.40 8.51 32.70
C ASN A 34 16.08 7.09 33.21
N LYS A 35 14.82 6.77 33.51
CA LYS A 35 14.39 5.39 33.76
C LYS A 35 14.04 4.69 32.45
N LYS A 36 14.53 3.47 32.29
CA LYS A 36 14.26 2.60 31.13
C LYS A 36 13.61 1.31 31.59
N ILE A 37 12.55 0.91 30.89
CA ILE A 37 11.90 -0.39 31.06
C ILE A 37 11.97 -1.08 29.71
N GLU A 38 12.63 -2.22 29.66
CA GLU A 38 12.84 -2.99 28.44
C GLU A 38 11.99 -4.26 28.46
N LYS A 39 11.39 -4.61 27.33
CA LYS A 39 10.70 -5.89 27.13
C LYS A 39 11.05 -6.47 25.77
N PHE A 40 11.29 -7.78 25.75
CA PHE A 40 11.38 -8.56 24.51
C PHE A 40 10.00 -9.09 24.18
N VAL A 41 9.54 -8.86 22.96
CA VAL A 41 8.16 -9.10 22.55
C VAL A 41 8.13 -9.59 21.10
N ASP A 42 7.17 -10.45 20.80
CA ASP A 42 7.00 -10.99 19.44
C ASP A 42 5.99 -10.17 18.62
N THR A 43 4.88 -9.77 19.24
CA THR A 43 3.75 -9.14 18.52
C THR A 43 3.10 -7.98 19.27
N GLN A 44 3.15 -8.01 20.61
CA GLN A 44 2.52 -7.03 21.47
C GLN A 44 3.38 -6.75 22.69
N ALA A 45 3.60 -5.47 22.99
CA ALA A 45 4.23 -5.04 24.21
C ALA A 45 3.18 -4.56 25.22
N VAL A 46 3.23 -5.10 26.43
CA VAL A 46 2.36 -4.66 27.53
C VAL A 46 3.24 -4.03 28.60
N PHE A 47 3.05 -2.76 28.91
CA PHE A 47 3.75 -2.08 30.00
C PHE A 47 2.77 -1.67 31.09
N SER A 48 3.20 -1.73 32.35
CA SER A 48 2.48 -1.15 33.48
C SER A 48 3.28 0.06 33.93
N LEU A 49 2.83 1.26 33.54
CA LEU A 49 3.56 2.52 33.67
C LEU A 49 2.78 3.50 34.54
N PRO A 50 3.44 4.26 35.44
CA PRO A 50 2.78 5.38 36.09
C PRO A 50 2.46 6.49 35.07
N PRO A 51 1.51 7.39 35.38
CA PRO A 51 1.17 8.47 34.47
C PRO A 51 2.38 9.36 34.14
N GLY A 52 2.42 9.81 32.89
CA GLY A 52 3.45 10.70 32.37
C GLY A 52 3.75 10.45 30.89
N THR A 53 4.66 11.27 30.36
CA THR A 53 5.11 11.19 28.98
C THR A 53 6.28 10.20 28.85
N TYR A 54 6.13 9.25 27.93
CA TYR A 54 7.14 8.23 27.64
C TYR A 54 7.60 8.33 26.19
N LYS A 55 8.89 8.09 25.98
CA LYS A 55 9.44 7.77 24.65
C LYS A 55 9.55 6.25 24.55
N ILE A 56 8.81 5.66 23.61
CA ILE A 56 8.84 4.23 23.31
C ILE A 56 9.66 4.02 22.04
N ASN A 57 10.73 3.22 22.15
CA ASN A 57 11.57 2.81 21.04
C ASN A 57 11.43 1.31 20.81
N ALA A 58 11.40 0.88 19.54
CA ALA A 58 11.54 -0.53 19.19
C ALA A 58 12.83 -0.77 18.40
N TYR A 59 13.50 -1.87 18.74
CA TYR A 59 14.75 -2.29 18.13
C TYR A 59 14.64 -3.70 17.55
N SER A 60 15.21 -3.87 16.36
CA SER A 60 15.44 -5.16 15.68
C SER A 60 16.95 -5.34 15.54
N VAL A 61 17.52 -6.36 16.19
CA VAL A 61 18.98 -6.63 16.17
C VAL A 61 19.81 -5.35 16.41
N ASP A 62 19.41 -4.57 17.43
CA ASP A 62 19.99 -3.29 17.86
C ASP A 62 19.76 -2.06 16.96
N ASP A 63 19.12 -2.21 15.80
CA ASP A 63 18.71 -1.08 14.96
C ASP A 63 17.37 -0.47 15.41
N LEU A 64 17.30 0.86 15.50
CA LEU A 64 16.07 1.57 15.87
C LEU A 64 15.09 1.58 14.69
N ILE A 65 14.06 0.75 14.76
CA ILE A 65 13.06 0.57 13.71
C ILE A 65 11.78 1.40 13.94
N SER A 66 11.57 1.91 15.16
CA SER A 66 10.43 2.80 15.48
C SER A 66 10.67 3.60 16.76
N SER A 67 10.12 4.81 16.81
CA SER A 67 10.15 5.72 17.94
C SER A 67 8.83 6.49 18.03
N LYS A 68 8.16 6.45 19.19
CA LYS A 68 6.88 7.12 19.43
C LYS A 68 6.88 7.78 20.80
N LYS A 69 6.36 9.01 20.89
CA LYS A 69 6.10 9.70 22.15
C LYS A 69 4.64 9.49 22.53
N LEU A 70 4.39 9.07 23.78
CA LEU A 70 3.05 8.75 24.28
C LEU A 70 2.83 9.32 25.67
N ASP A 71 1.65 9.90 25.88
CA ASP A 71 1.21 10.40 27.17
C ASP A 71 0.32 9.37 27.86
N VAL A 72 0.88 8.64 28.81
CA VAL A 72 0.16 7.63 29.56
C VAL A 72 -0.62 8.33 30.66
N THR A 73 -1.95 8.42 30.50
CA THR A 73 -2.85 9.02 31.50
C THR A 73 -3.94 8.04 31.98
N LYS A 74 -4.12 6.93 31.25
CA LYS A 74 -5.08 5.86 31.50
C LYS A 74 -4.60 4.57 30.85
N ASP A 75 -5.29 3.47 31.13
CA ASP A 75 -5.13 2.23 30.37
C ASP A 75 -5.47 2.49 28.89
N GLU A 76 -4.53 2.17 28.01
CA GLU A 76 -4.65 2.50 26.58
C GLU A 76 -4.11 1.38 25.71
N LYS A 77 -4.78 1.19 24.56
CA LYS A 77 -4.33 0.33 23.48
C LYS A 77 -3.91 1.22 22.33
N ASP A 78 -2.67 1.06 21.90
CA ASP A 78 -2.11 1.86 20.81
C ASP A 78 -1.19 0.97 19.94
N TYR A 79 -0.56 1.54 18.93
CA TYR A 79 0.32 0.86 18.00
C TYR A 79 1.68 1.53 17.89
N LEU A 80 2.66 0.73 17.49
CA LEU A 80 4.00 1.18 17.12
C LEU A 80 4.30 0.72 15.70
N LEU A 81 4.31 1.67 14.76
CA LEU A 81 4.58 1.41 13.35
C LEU A 81 6.09 1.39 13.10
N THR A 82 6.59 0.33 12.50
CA THR A 82 8.03 0.10 12.29
C THR A 82 8.43 0.31 10.83
N THR A 83 9.73 0.42 10.59
CA THR A 83 10.32 0.45 9.24
C THR A 83 10.49 -0.93 8.61
N GLU A 84 10.12 -2.01 9.30
CA GLU A 84 10.24 -3.39 8.82
C GLU A 84 9.30 -3.66 7.64
N ASP A 85 9.79 -4.43 6.68
CA ASP A 85 9.05 -4.77 5.47
C ASP A 85 7.93 -5.79 5.74
N PRO A 86 6.76 -5.64 5.08
CA PRO A 86 5.64 -6.55 5.26
C PRO A 86 5.88 -7.86 4.50
N PHE A 87 5.67 -8.99 5.17
CA PHE A 87 5.91 -10.31 4.58
C PHE A 87 4.93 -10.64 3.44
N PHE A 88 3.65 -10.31 3.59
CA PHE A 88 2.60 -10.69 2.63
C PHE A 88 2.76 -10.02 1.25
N PRO A 89 2.99 -8.70 1.14
CA PRO A 89 3.29 -8.05 -0.12
C PRO A 89 4.52 -8.62 -0.84
N PHE A 90 5.59 -8.88 -0.09
CA PHE A 90 6.81 -9.48 -0.62
C PHE A 90 6.53 -10.84 -1.27
N LEU A 91 5.73 -11.69 -0.61
CA LEU A 91 5.31 -12.97 -1.21
C LEU A 91 4.56 -12.77 -2.54
N ILE A 92 3.65 -11.80 -2.62
CA ILE A 92 2.90 -11.55 -3.86
C ILE A 92 3.83 -11.10 -4.98
N GLU A 93 4.80 -10.23 -4.69
CA GLU A 93 5.80 -9.79 -5.67
C GLU A 93 6.64 -10.97 -6.20
N VAL A 94 7.08 -11.87 -5.31
CA VAL A 94 7.82 -13.09 -5.69
C VAL A 94 6.96 -14.02 -6.54
N PHE A 95 5.72 -14.31 -6.12
CA PHE A 95 4.82 -15.18 -6.89
C PHE A 95 4.48 -14.58 -8.26
N ALA A 96 4.31 -13.26 -8.34
CA ALA A 96 4.07 -12.56 -9.60
C ALA A 96 5.27 -12.65 -10.53
N LEU A 97 6.49 -12.48 -10.00
CA LEU A 97 7.72 -12.63 -10.77
C LEU A 97 7.87 -14.04 -11.34
N ILE A 98 7.69 -15.07 -10.51
CA ILE A 98 7.71 -16.48 -10.94
C ILE A 98 6.64 -16.72 -12.01
N SER A 99 5.42 -16.24 -11.79
CA SER A 99 4.30 -16.39 -12.73
C SER A 99 4.60 -15.71 -14.06
N ALA A 100 5.24 -14.54 -14.05
CA ALA A 100 5.66 -13.82 -15.26
C ALA A 100 6.74 -14.61 -16.02
N ILE A 101 7.76 -15.12 -15.33
CA ILE A 101 8.82 -15.95 -15.94
C ILE A 101 8.22 -17.19 -16.60
N VAL A 102 7.36 -17.94 -15.88
CA VAL A 102 6.69 -19.13 -16.42
C VAL A 102 5.82 -18.79 -17.63
N THR A 103 5.07 -17.69 -17.56
CA THR A 103 4.21 -17.21 -18.64
C THR A 103 5.02 -16.87 -19.90
N VAL A 104 6.16 -16.20 -19.75
CA VAL A 104 7.08 -15.90 -20.85
C VAL A 104 7.74 -17.17 -21.38
N ALA A 105 8.20 -18.07 -20.52
CA ALA A 105 8.78 -19.34 -20.93
C ALA A 105 7.80 -20.19 -21.77
N PHE A 106 6.54 -20.29 -21.35
CA PHE A 106 5.49 -20.98 -22.12
C PHE A 106 5.23 -20.32 -23.47
N PHE A 107 5.37 -19.00 -23.57
CA PHE A 107 5.27 -18.31 -24.85
C PHE A 107 6.47 -18.61 -25.76
N LEU A 108 7.69 -18.58 -25.23
CA LEU A 108 8.92 -18.91 -25.98
C LEU A 108 8.95 -20.36 -26.47
N LEU A 109 8.44 -21.28 -25.64
CA LEU A 109 8.23 -22.70 -25.98
C LEU A 109 7.03 -22.92 -26.92
N LYS A 110 6.37 -21.85 -27.37
CA LYS A 110 5.20 -21.87 -28.27
C LYS A 110 4.00 -22.68 -27.72
N ILE A 111 3.95 -22.92 -26.41
CA ILE A 111 2.84 -23.60 -25.72
C ILE A 111 1.61 -22.69 -25.69
N ILE A 112 1.81 -21.38 -25.50
CA ILE A 112 0.73 -20.38 -25.50
C ILE A 112 0.89 -19.38 -26.64
N SER A 113 -0.24 -18.89 -27.15
CA SER A 113 -0.25 -17.81 -28.14
C SER A 113 0.02 -16.44 -27.51
N PHE A 114 0.52 -15.48 -28.29
CA PHE A 114 0.73 -14.09 -27.85
C PHE A 114 -0.51 -13.45 -27.20
N LYS A 115 -1.72 -13.83 -27.63
CA LYS A 115 -2.98 -13.32 -27.04
C LYS A 115 -3.21 -13.82 -25.62
N ILE A 116 -2.83 -15.07 -25.35
CA ILE A 116 -2.93 -15.67 -24.03
C ILE A 116 -1.87 -15.05 -23.12
N LEU A 117 -0.64 -14.86 -23.63
CA LEU A 117 0.43 -14.13 -22.95
C LEU A 117 -0.07 -12.77 -22.45
N LEU A 118 -0.62 -11.93 -23.33
CA LEU A 118 -1.12 -10.60 -22.95
C LEU A 118 -2.15 -10.67 -21.82
N LYS A 119 -3.13 -11.58 -21.90
CA LYS A 119 -4.20 -11.70 -20.89
C LYS A 119 -3.67 -12.17 -19.53
N LEU A 120 -2.67 -13.06 -19.52
CA LEU A 120 -2.00 -13.49 -18.28
C LEU A 120 -1.16 -12.36 -17.68
N VAL A 121 -0.39 -11.64 -18.51
CA VAL A 121 0.41 -10.49 -18.05
C VAL A 121 -0.47 -9.38 -17.49
N VAL A 122 -1.64 -9.11 -18.10
CA VAL A 122 -2.65 -8.18 -17.57
C VAL A 122 -3.07 -8.59 -16.17
N PHE A 123 -3.44 -9.86 -15.97
CA PHE A 123 -3.88 -10.34 -14.66
C PHE A 123 -2.77 -10.27 -13.60
N ILE A 124 -1.55 -10.71 -13.95
CA ILE A 124 -0.38 -10.61 -13.06
C ILE A 124 -0.11 -9.14 -12.68
N SER A 125 -0.16 -8.23 -13.66
CA SER A 125 0.04 -6.79 -13.43
C SER A 125 -1.02 -6.22 -12.49
N ILE A 126 -2.29 -6.63 -12.63
CA ILE A 126 -3.37 -6.20 -11.73
C ILE A 126 -3.13 -6.68 -10.30
N VAL A 127 -2.75 -7.95 -10.11
CA VAL A 127 -2.47 -8.49 -8.77
C VAL A 127 -1.33 -7.72 -8.09
N VAL A 128 -0.24 -7.46 -8.83
CA VAL A 128 0.89 -6.67 -8.34
C VAL A 128 0.47 -5.22 -8.04
N ALA A 129 -0.28 -4.59 -8.94
CA ALA A 129 -0.76 -3.22 -8.78
C ALA A 129 -1.51 -3.04 -7.46
N LEU A 130 -2.40 -3.97 -7.10
CA LEU A 130 -3.23 -3.87 -5.88
C LEU A 130 -2.44 -3.87 -4.57
N VAL A 131 -1.23 -4.44 -4.59
CA VAL A 131 -0.38 -4.56 -3.41
C VAL A 131 0.61 -3.40 -3.31
N LEU A 132 0.99 -2.81 -4.43
CA LEU A 132 1.87 -1.66 -4.48
C LEU A 132 1.13 -0.35 -4.12
N PRO A 133 1.85 0.71 -3.71
CA PRO A 133 1.20 1.98 -3.38
C PRO A 133 0.57 2.58 -4.64
N TRP A 134 -0.68 3.01 -4.53
CA TRP A 134 -1.39 3.67 -5.63
C TRP A 134 -1.24 5.18 -5.61
N TRP A 135 -0.92 5.74 -4.44
CA TRP A 135 -0.58 7.14 -4.27
C TRP A 135 0.55 7.25 -3.25
N GLY A 136 1.41 8.25 -3.43
CA GLY A 136 2.53 8.51 -2.55
C GLY A 136 2.82 10.00 -2.41
N LEU A 137 3.41 10.35 -1.27
CA LEU A 137 3.99 11.64 -0.96
C LEU A 137 5.40 11.41 -0.44
N TYR A 138 6.35 12.10 -1.05
CA TYR A 138 7.74 12.09 -0.62
C TYR A 138 8.18 13.52 -0.33
N GLY A 139 8.75 13.72 0.86
CA GLY A 139 9.33 14.99 1.26
C GLY A 139 10.69 14.81 1.88
N SER A 140 11.61 15.72 1.59
CA SER A 140 12.94 15.71 2.21
C SER A 140 13.44 17.12 2.49
N SER A 141 14.27 17.25 3.52
CA SER A 141 14.92 18.50 3.87
C SER A 141 16.35 18.23 4.29
N SER A 142 17.30 18.62 3.45
CA SER A 142 18.74 18.45 3.70
C SER A 142 19.21 19.25 4.91
N LYS A 143 18.65 20.45 5.12
CA LYS A 143 18.99 21.34 6.24
C LYS A 143 18.70 20.72 7.62
N TYR A 144 17.63 19.93 7.73
CA TYR A 144 17.19 19.35 8.99
C TYR A 144 17.37 17.83 9.06
N SER A 145 17.89 17.21 7.98
CA SER A 145 18.04 15.75 7.82
C SER A 145 16.74 15.01 8.12
N ILE A 146 15.66 15.44 7.46
CA ILE A 146 14.32 14.86 7.58
C ILE A 146 13.92 14.24 6.25
N GLU A 147 13.40 13.02 6.32
CA GLU A 147 12.76 12.32 5.21
C GLU A 147 11.35 11.92 5.63
N ARG A 148 10.36 12.19 4.78
CA ARG A 148 8.97 11.81 4.99
C ARG A 148 8.46 11.07 3.78
N GLU A 149 7.90 9.89 4.04
CA GLU A 149 7.25 9.06 3.05
C GLU A 149 5.83 8.77 3.54
N CYS A 150 4.83 9.07 2.72
CA CYS A 150 3.44 8.76 3.00
C CYS A 150 2.84 8.02 1.81
N ASN A 151 2.38 6.79 2.01
CA ASN A 151 1.87 5.94 0.94
C ASN A 151 0.45 5.48 1.23
N ALA A 152 -0.40 5.55 0.20
CA ALA A 152 -1.73 4.97 0.22
C ALA A 152 -1.72 3.61 -0.49
N TYR A 153 -2.12 2.57 0.23
CA TYR A 153 -2.20 1.21 -0.26
C TYR A 153 -3.67 0.78 -0.38
N LEU A 154 -3.96 -0.08 -1.34
CA LEU A 154 -5.24 -0.77 -1.38
C LEU A 154 -5.21 -2.00 -0.47
N ILE A 155 -4.11 -2.75 -0.47
CA ILE A 155 -3.93 -3.95 0.35
C ILE A 155 -2.65 -3.82 1.21
N PRO A 156 -2.79 -3.67 2.55
CA PRO A 156 -4.03 -3.40 3.28
C PRO A 156 -4.54 -1.99 2.96
N SER A 157 -5.83 -1.74 3.18
CA SER A 157 -6.47 -0.44 2.92
C SER A 157 -6.07 0.58 3.98
N ASN A 158 -4.85 1.12 3.86
CA ASN A 158 -4.23 2.03 4.83
C ASN A 158 -3.48 3.17 4.12
N ILE A 159 -3.44 4.33 4.77
CA ILE A 159 -2.52 5.42 4.45
C ILE A 159 -1.50 5.50 5.57
N VAL A 160 -0.25 5.21 5.22
CA VAL A 160 0.83 5.05 6.18
C VAL A 160 1.86 6.13 5.96
N THR A 161 2.23 6.83 7.03
CA THR A 161 3.27 7.86 7.00
C THR A 161 4.44 7.45 7.88
N ILE A 162 5.64 7.50 7.33
CA ILE A 162 6.89 7.32 8.06
C ILE A 162 7.71 8.59 7.88
N THR A 163 8.07 9.21 8.99
CA THR A 163 8.97 10.38 9.02
C THR A 163 10.23 10.02 9.80
N LYS A 164 11.38 10.10 9.15
CA LYS A 164 12.68 9.91 9.78
C LYS A 164 13.24 11.27 10.19
N PHE A 165 13.36 11.49 11.50
CA PHE A 165 14.02 12.66 12.07
C PHE A 165 15.45 12.26 12.47
N ARG A 166 16.43 12.51 11.59
CA ARG A 166 17.80 11.96 11.70
C ARG A 166 17.75 10.43 11.85
N ASN A 167 18.05 9.91 13.05
CA ASN A 167 18.03 8.47 13.34
C ASN A 167 16.75 7.99 14.02
N ASN A 168 15.74 8.84 14.24
CA ASN A 168 14.49 8.44 14.90
C ASN A 168 13.35 8.31 13.88
N PRO A 169 12.99 7.08 13.44
CA PRO A 169 11.81 6.86 12.63
C PRO A 169 10.54 7.01 13.48
N ALA A 170 9.63 7.88 13.05
CA ALA A 170 8.30 8.06 13.62
C ALA A 170 7.25 7.63 12.60
N GLY A 171 6.36 6.72 13.00
CA GLY A 171 5.38 6.12 12.12
C GLY A 171 3.94 6.40 12.54
N GLU A 172 3.10 6.78 11.59
CA GLU A 172 1.72 7.18 11.78
C GLU A 172 0.80 6.42 10.81
N LEU A 173 -0.31 5.90 11.33
CA LEU A 173 -1.42 5.42 10.54
C LEU A 173 -2.45 6.53 10.48
N SER A 174 -2.89 6.87 9.28
CA SER A 174 -3.97 7.84 9.13
C SER A 174 -5.26 7.21 9.64
N ASN A 175 -6.02 7.95 10.46
CA ASN A 175 -7.35 7.52 10.86
C ASN A 175 -8.32 7.77 9.71
N ILE A 176 -8.54 6.74 8.91
CA ILE A 176 -9.39 6.81 7.73
C ILE A 176 -10.83 6.45 8.13
N PRO A 177 -11.83 7.25 7.73
CA PRO A 177 -13.24 6.92 7.96
C PRO A 177 -13.60 5.53 7.44
N GLN A 178 -14.46 4.81 8.15
CA GLN A 178 -14.83 3.44 7.82
C GLN A 178 -15.47 3.33 6.42
N GLU A 179 -16.19 4.37 6.00
CA GLU A 179 -16.81 4.50 4.68
C GLU A 179 -15.76 4.45 3.57
N PHE A 180 -14.59 5.03 3.81
CA PHE A 180 -13.50 5.02 2.84
C PHE A 180 -12.84 3.64 2.74
N ASN A 181 -12.82 2.84 3.81
CA ASN A 181 -12.37 1.45 3.73
C ASN A 181 -13.31 0.60 2.87
N VAL A 182 -14.64 0.82 2.97
CA VAL A 182 -15.62 0.17 2.10
C VAL A 182 -15.40 0.56 0.64
N PHE A 183 -15.10 1.84 0.39
CA PHE A 183 -14.76 2.35 -0.93
C PHE A 183 -13.49 1.69 -1.52
N LEU A 184 -12.40 1.60 -0.75
CA LEU A 184 -11.18 0.93 -1.21
C LEU A 184 -11.43 -0.56 -1.49
N LEU A 185 -12.22 -1.24 -0.66
CA LEU A 185 -12.62 -2.63 -0.88
C LEU A 185 -13.42 -2.81 -2.18
N ALA A 186 -14.32 -1.88 -2.50
CA ALA A 186 -15.06 -1.88 -3.75
C ALA A 186 -14.11 -1.75 -4.95
N ILE A 187 -13.12 -0.84 -4.90
CA ILE A 187 -12.10 -0.69 -5.94
C ILE A 187 -11.32 -1.98 -6.14
N ILE A 188 -10.86 -2.62 -5.06
CA ILE A 188 -10.12 -3.89 -5.14
C ILE A 188 -10.97 -4.94 -5.84
N THR A 189 -12.23 -5.08 -5.43
CA THR A 189 -13.17 -6.08 -5.97
C THR A 189 -13.45 -5.85 -7.45
N ILE A 190 -13.76 -4.61 -7.84
CA ILE A 190 -14.05 -4.22 -9.24
C ILE A 190 -12.79 -4.41 -10.11
N THR A 191 -11.62 -4.05 -9.62
CA THR A 191 -10.35 -4.22 -10.35
C THR A 191 -10.03 -5.69 -10.58
N LEU A 192 -10.17 -6.53 -9.55
CA LEU A 192 -10.01 -7.98 -9.67
C LEU A 192 -11.02 -8.60 -10.63
N LEU A 193 -12.28 -8.16 -10.57
CA LEU A 193 -13.33 -8.62 -11.49
C LEU A 193 -12.97 -8.30 -12.95
N GLY A 194 -12.50 -7.08 -13.23
CA GLY A 194 -12.04 -6.69 -14.56
C GLY A 194 -10.89 -7.55 -15.08
N GLY A 195 -9.88 -7.80 -14.24
CA GLY A 195 -8.77 -8.70 -14.57
C GLY A 195 -9.21 -10.15 -14.79
N PHE A 196 -10.12 -10.64 -13.94
CA PHE A 196 -10.66 -12.00 -14.01
C PHE A 196 -11.46 -12.25 -15.30
N LEU A 197 -12.26 -11.27 -15.75
CA LEU A 197 -12.92 -11.33 -17.06
C LEU A 197 -11.92 -11.45 -18.21
N GLY A 198 -10.78 -10.77 -18.11
CA GLY A 198 -9.65 -10.93 -19.03
C GLY A 198 -9.19 -12.38 -19.15
N VAL A 199 -9.02 -13.07 -18.01
CA VAL A 199 -8.60 -14.48 -17.95
C VAL A 199 -9.70 -15.43 -18.42
N ILE A 200 -10.96 -15.26 -17.96
CA ILE A 200 -12.10 -16.09 -18.40
C ILE A 200 -12.23 -16.09 -19.92
N SER A 201 -11.93 -14.95 -20.57
CA SER A 201 -11.98 -14.85 -22.03
C SER A 201 -11.06 -15.87 -22.75
N ILE A 202 -10.06 -16.43 -22.09
CA ILE A 202 -9.20 -17.51 -22.62
C ILE A 202 -9.98 -18.83 -22.75
N LEU A 203 -10.87 -19.12 -21.78
CA LEU A 203 -11.69 -20.35 -21.75
C LEU A 203 -12.77 -20.33 -22.83
N ILE A 204 -13.24 -19.15 -23.24
CA ILE A 204 -14.28 -18.96 -24.25
C ILE A 204 -13.69 -19.11 -25.68
N ARG A 205 -13.36 -20.34 -26.08
CA ARG A 205 -12.75 -20.59 -27.40
C ARG A 205 -13.74 -20.55 -28.56
N LYS A 206 -14.95 -21.11 -28.37
CA LYS A 206 -15.92 -21.37 -29.46
C LYS A 206 -16.75 -20.13 -29.85
N HIS A 207 -17.10 -19.27 -28.90
CA HIS A 207 -18.00 -18.13 -29.13
C HIS A 207 -17.26 -16.79 -29.20
N ARG A 208 -16.77 -16.44 -30.40
CA ARG A 208 -15.95 -15.22 -30.61
C ARG A 208 -16.64 -13.91 -30.20
N LYS A 209 -17.95 -13.77 -30.44
CA LYS A 209 -18.73 -12.58 -30.03
C LYS A 209 -18.78 -12.43 -28.51
N ILE A 210 -19.04 -13.52 -27.79
CA ILE A 210 -19.09 -13.54 -26.33
C ILE A 210 -17.71 -13.19 -25.76
N ARG A 211 -16.65 -13.80 -26.30
CA ARG A 211 -15.27 -13.50 -25.86
C ARG A 211 -14.91 -12.02 -26.02
N LEU A 212 -15.25 -11.41 -27.16
CA LEU A 212 -15.00 -9.99 -27.39
C LEU A 212 -15.82 -9.12 -26.42
N THR A 213 -17.09 -9.48 -26.17
CA THR A 213 -17.96 -8.77 -25.24
C THR A 213 -17.40 -8.80 -23.82
N VAL A 214 -16.95 -9.97 -23.35
CA VAL A 214 -16.31 -10.15 -22.03
C VAL A 214 -15.06 -9.28 -21.89
N LEU A 215 -14.23 -9.21 -22.94
CA LEU A 215 -13.04 -8.34 -22.94
C LEU A 215 -13.40 -6.86 -22.87
N PHE A 216 -14.41 -6.41 -23.63
CA PHE A 216 -14.88 -5.03 -23.55
C PHE A 216 -15.44 -4.68 -22.18
N ILE A 217 -16.26 -5.55 -21.59
CA ILE A 217 -16.80 -5.35 -20.24
C ILE A 217 -15.66 -5.26 -19.22
N GLY A 218 -14.71 -6.20 -19.26
CA GLY A 218 -13.56 -6.17 -18.36
C GLY A 218 -12.72 -4.89 -18.50
N LEU A 219 -12.51 -4.42 -19.74
CA LEU A 219 -11.78 -3.18 -20.01
C LEU A 219 -12.52 -1.96 -19.43
N ILE A 220 -13.82 -1.85 -19.67
CA ILE A 220 -14.65 -0.76 -19.10
C ILE A 220 -14.57 -0.77 -17.58
N ILE A 221 -14.70 -1.96 -16.96
CA ILE A 221 -14.62 -2.11 -15.50
C ILE A 221 -13.27 -1.61 -14.96
N LEU A 222 -12.15 -1.96 -15.59
CA LEU A 222 -10.82 -1.49 -15.15
C LEU A 222 -10.67 0.02 -15.32
N THR A 223 -11.11 0.58 -16.45
CA THR A 223 -11.06 2.03 -16.69
C THR A 223 -11.92 2.80 -15.70
N VAL A 224 -13.13 2.30 -15.42
CA VAL A 224 -14.03 2.88 -14.40
C VAL A 224 -13.40 2.79 -13.02
N SER A 225 -12.79 1.66 -12.65
CA SER A 225 -12.08 1.52 -11.37
C SER A 225 -10.96 2.56 -11.21
N ALA A 226 -10.12 2.73 -12.23
CA ALA A 226 -9.06 3.74 -12.22
C ALA A 226 -9.63 5.17 -12.11
N GLY A 227 -10.70 5.47 -12.85
CA GLY A 227 -11.36 6.78 -12.80
C GLY A 227 -11.99 7.08 -11.45
N ILE A 228 -12.68 6.10 -10.85
CA ILE A 228 -13.27 6.21 -9.51
C ILE A 228 -12.19 6.47 -8.46
N TYR A 229 -11.06 5.74 -8.51
CA TYR A 229 -9.95 5.97 -7.59
C TYR A 229 -9.39 7.39 -7.71
N VAL A 230 -9.09 7.84 -8.93
CA VAL A 230 -8.56 9.20 -9.18
C VAL A 230 -9.52 10.26 -8.65
N PHE A 231 -10.82 10.11 -8.93
CA PHE A 231 -11.83 11.05 -8.47
C PHE A 231 -11.89 11.12 -6.94
N ALA A 232 -12.06 9.98 -6.26
CA ALA A 232 -12.22 9.96 -4.81
C ALA A 232 -10.96 10.40 -4.06
N MET A 233 -9.78 9.97 -4.50
CA MET A 233 -8.53 10.41 -3.89
C MET A 233 -8.30 11.91 -4.09
N ASN A 234 -8.72 12.46 -5.24
CA ASN A 234 -8.65 13.90 -5.47
C ASN A 234 -9.57 14.65 -4.49
N GLU A 235 -10.81 14.20 -4.27
CA GLU A 235 -11.68 14.81 -3.26
C GLU A 235 -11.11 14.69 -1.84
N LEU A 236 -10.52 13.54 -1.49
CA LEU A 236 -9.88 13.34 -0.20
C LEU A 236 -8.72 14.33 0.01
N PHE A 237 -7.85 14.49 -0.99
CA PHE A 237 -6.64 15.32 -0.86
C PHE A 237 -6.85 16.80 -1.13
N LYS A 238 -7.98 17.22 -1.72
CA LYS A 238 -8.31 18.64 -1.86
C LYS A 238 -8.30 19.38 -0.53
N VAL A 239 -8.79 18.74 0.54
CA VAL A 239 -8.94 19.36 1.86
C VAL A 239 -7.57 19.55 2.56
N GLY A 240 -6.59 18.67 2.31
CA GLY A 240 -5.29 18.70 3.00
C GLY A 240 -4.11 19.17 2.15
N LEU A 241 -4.06 18.76 0.88
CA LEU A 241 -2.93 18.99 -0.02
C LEU A 241 -3.29 19.88 -1.22
N GLY A 242 -4.55 20.29 -1.36
CA GLY A 242 -5.03 21.09 -2.49
C GLY A 242 -5.30 20.29 -3.78
N GLY A 243 -4.97 19.00 -3.83
CA GLY A 243 -5.30 18.12 -4.95
C GLY A 243 -4.54 16.79 -4.95
N LEU A 244 -4.88 15.92 -5.91
CA LEU A 244 -4.29 14.58 -6.05
C LEU A 244 -2.79 14.58 -6.35
N GLN A 245 -2.31 15.55 -7.11
CA GLN A 245 -0.92 15.69 -7.51
C GLN A 245 -0.45 17.12 -7.28
N GLY A 246 0.79 17.27 -6.83
CA GLY A 246 1.35 18.58 -6.60
C GLY A 246 2.69 18.53 -5.89
N SER A 247 3.22 19.71 -5.64
CA SER A 247 4.39 19.90 -4.80
C SER A 247 4.24 21.19 -4.00
N SER A 248 4.68 21.15 -2.75
CA SER A 248 4.63 22.30 -1.85
C SER A 248 5.62 22.11 -0.71
N THR A 249 5.77 23.13 0.12
CA THR A 249 6.49 23.04 1.39
C THR A 249 5.49 22.73 2.49
N LEU A 250 5.72 21.64 3.20
CA LEU A 250 4.90 21.19 4.31
C LEU A 250 5.57 21.55 5.63
N ASN A 251 4.80 22.13 6.54
CA ASN A 251 5.22 22.32 7.94
C ASN A 251 4.93 21.02 8.70
N ILE A 252 6.00 20.32 9.09
CA ILE A 252 5.91 19.05 9.81
C ILE A 252 6.39 19.29 11.24
N GLU A 253 5.56 18.91 12.21
CA GLU A 253 5.94 18.90 13.60
C GLU A 253 6.89 17.73 13.89
N ASN A 254 7.99 18.00 14.58
CA ASN A 254 8.82 16.96 15.15
C ASN A 254 8.20 16.49 16.46
N PRO A 255 7.65 15.26 16.56
CA PRO A 255 6.95 14.79 17.76
C PRO A 255 7.87 14.67 18.98
N PHE A 256 9.19 14.69 18.79
CA PHE A 256 10.17 14.60 19.88
C PHE A 256 10.55 15.96 20.46
N THR A 257 10.59 17.02 19.64
CA THR A 257 10.99 18.37 20.07
C THR A 257 9.83 19.36 20.13
N GLY A 258 8.71 19.09 19.45
CA GLY A 258 7.59 20.03 19.27
C GLY A 258 7.88 21.15 18.27
N GLU A 259 9.03 21.12 17.58
CA GLU A 259 9.39 22.15 16.60
C GLU A 259 8.78 21.84 15.23
N TYR A 260 8.27 22.88 14.56
CA TYR A 260 7.82 22.78 13.18
C TYR A 260 8.98 23.01 12.21
N VAL A 261 9.10 22.12 11.24
CA VAL A 261 10.13 22.18 10.21
C VAL A 261 9.50 22.18 8.83
N ASN A 262 10.00 23.08 7.99
CA ASN A 262 9.63 23.16 6.58
C ASN A 262 10.34 22.05 5.79
N VAL A 263 9.54 21.21 5.11
CA VAL A 263 10.01 20.13 4.25
C VAL A 263 9.37 20.28 2.88
N HIS A 264 10.20 20.33 1.83
CA HIS A 264 9.67 20.33 0.49
C HIS A 264 9.19 18.91 0.14
N ALA A 265 7.91 18.78 -0.19
CA ALA A 265 7.29 17.53 -0.58
C ALA A 265 6.67 17.60 -1.98
N SER A 266 6.64 16.45 -2.63
CA SER A 266 5.87 16.18 -3.84
C SER A 266 4.96 14.98 -3.60
N TRP A 267 3.80 14.97 -4.24
CA TRP A 267 2.83 13.88 -4.10
C TRP A 267 2.10 13.62 -5.40
N GLY A 268 1.60 12.39 -5.55
CA GLY A 268 0.85 11.99 -6.72
C GLY A 268 0.58 10.50 -6.80
N LEU A 269 0.09 10.09 -7.98
CA LEU A 269 -0.12 8.68 -8.29
C LEU A 269 1.23 7.94 -8.27
N SER A 270 1.19 6.73 -7.74
CA SER A 270 2.39 5.91 -7.52
C SER A 270 2.38 4.64 -8.38
N ILE A 271 3.41 3.81 -8.19
CA ILE A 271 3.74 2.68 -9.06
C ILE A 271 2.59 1.68 -9.25
N GLY A 272 1.80 1.42 -8.21
CA GLY A 272 0.64 0.53 -8.31
C GLY A 272 -0.40 1.04 -9.30
N PHE A 273 -0.69 2.34 -9.29
CA PHE A 273 -1.61 2.96 -10.24
C PHE A 273 -1.05 2.94 -11.66
N TYR A 274 0.24 3.22 -11.84
CA TYR A 274 0.87 3.16 -13.17
C TYR A 274 0.88 1.74 -13.76
N ILE A 275 1.08 0.71 -12.92
CA ILE A 275 0.98 -0.69 -13.34
C ILE A 275 -0.45 -1.05 -13.75
N LEU A 276 -1.47 -0.50 -13.07
CA LEU A 276 -2.86 -0.66 -13.50
C LEU A 276 -3.09 -0.02 -14.88
N CYS A 277 -2.60 1.20 -15.12
CA CYS A 277 -2.67 1.84 -16.44
C CYS A 277 -1.97 1.00 -17.52
N PHE A 278 -0.82 0.42 -17.19
CA PHE A 278 -0.13 -0.52 -18.06
C PHE A 278 -1.01 -1.76 -18.36
N ALA A 279 -1.63 -2.36 -17.35
CA ALA A 279 -2.56 -3.47 -17.53
C ALA A 279 -3.76 -3.11 -18.43
N ILE A 280 -4.34 -1.92 -18.25
CA ILE A 280 -5.44 -1.40 -19.09
C ILE A 280 -4.99 -1.26 -20.55
N SER A 281 -3.79 -0.74 -20.79
CA SER A 281 -3.26 -0.60 -22.15
C SER A 281 -3.02 -1.95 -22.82
N LEU A 282 -2.45 -2.94 -22.11
CA LEU A 282 -2.28 -4.30 -22.61
C LEU A 282 -3.63 -4.98 -22.90
N MET A 283 -4.62 -4.80 -22.03
CA MET A 283 -5.96 -5.34 -22.23
C MET A 283 -6.64 -4.69 -23.45
N SER A 284 -6.42 -3.41 -23.68
CA SER A 284 -6.88 -2.68 -24.87
C SER A 284 -6.26 -3.26 -26.14
N ILE A 285 -4.94 -3.49 -26.16
CA ILE A 285 -4.23 -4.13 -27.28
C ILE A 285 -4.81 -5.54 -27.55
N SER A 286 -4.98 -6.35 -26.51
CA SER A 286 -5.57 -7.69 -26.63
C SER A 286 -6.97 -7.63 -27.25
N THR A 287 -7.81 -6.69 -26.79
CA THR A 287 -9.18 -6.49 -27.28
C THR A 287 -9.20 -6.04 -28.73
N PHE A 288 -8.30 -5.13 -29.12
CA PHE A 288 -8.17 -4.67 -30.50
C PHE A 288 -7.71 -5.78 -31.45
N LEU A 289 -6.72 -6.59 -31.06
CA LEU A 289 -6.26 -7.75 -31.83
C LEU A 289 -7.34 -8.84 -32.00
N GLU A 290 -8.26 -8.94 -31.05
CA GLU A 290 -9.47 -9.77 -31.15
C GLU A 290 -10.48 -9.20 -32.14
N PHE A 291 -10.71 -7.89 -32.08
CA PHE A 291 -11.63 -7.17 -32.96
C PHE A 291 -11.21 -7.21 -34.44
N LEU A 292 -9.94 -6.93 -34.76
CA LEU A 292 -9.44 -6.96 -36.14
C LEU A 292 -9.64 -8.34 -36.80
N ARG A 293 -9.42 -9.41 -36.05
CA ARG A 293 -9.62 -10.79 -36.53
C ARG A 293 -11.10 -11.11 -36.77
N PHE A 294 -12.00 -10.53 -35.97
CA PHE A 294 -13.43 -10.68 -36.20
C PHE A 294 -13.86 -10.00 -37.51
N ARG A 295 -13.31 -8.81 -37.81
CA ARG A 295 -13.61 -8.08 -39.05
C ARG A 295 -13.06 -8.79 -40.29
N SER A 296 -11.83 -9.29 -40.26
CA SER A 296 -11.22 -9.97 -41.42
C SER A 296 -11.95 -11.27 -41.82
N VAL A 297 -12.50 -12.01 -40.84
CA VAL A 297 -13.27 -13.23 -41.12
C VAL A 297 -14.65 -12.91 -41.73
N LYS A 298 -15.29 -11.81 -41.33
CA LYS A 298 -16.54 -11.36 -41.96
C LYS A 298 -16.36 -10.93 -43.41
N ILE A 299 -15.21 -10.35 -43.77
CA ILE A 299 -14.91 -9.91 -45.15
C ILE A 299 -14.69 -11.13 -46.07
N LYS A 300 -14.13 -12.24 -45.57
CA LYS A 300 -13.95 -13.48 -46.37
C LYS A 300 -15.23 -14.30 -46.58
N LEU A 301 -16.32 -13.98 -45.88
CA LEU A 301 -17.60 -14.70 -45.95
C LEU A 301 -18.69 -13.94 -46.72
N LYS A 302 -18.36 -12.73 -47.21
CA LYS A 302 -19.16 -11.97 -48.17
C LYS A 302 -18.46 -12.06 -49.53
#